data_AF-A0A7W5P554-F1
#
_entry.id   AF-A0A7W5P554-F1
#
_cell.length_a   1.000
_cell.length_b   1.000
_cell.length_c   1.000
_cell.angle_alpha   90.00
_cell.angle_beta   90.00
_cell.angle_gamma   90.00
#
_symmetry.space_group_name_H-M   'P 1'
#
loop_
_entity.id
_entity.type
_entity.pdbx_description
1 polymer ?
#
loop_
_entity_poly.entity_id
_entity_poly.type
_entity_poly.pdbx_seq_one_letter_code
_entity_poly.pdbx_strand_id
1 'polypeptide(L)'
;MPLQHAHAVYGGGCGADGDLGAGRGPEVVVGLPNTNADAGAIDVWATDRYATLTLASLSGTASAAGDRFGAAVTVMDVNCDRANDLVVGAPGADHGRGRVYVVLDPLSDQKPATVFVVGRGQNEGAHFGAAIAAAGPVGPDQGPLISDLWIGAPGTDLSSAYQQEGAVNHYTSTRGGQGTWLGLDLVETLRPETPGVDSVLVDGHYGAALATSPGRVLIGAPDAGWREASHAGFVKERRRVDGGATFEHPFLWSRETPGVPGNPTTGDRFGASLASSREISLIGAPGVDVGKADDAGSVLMTTDVGSWSLPDRTFTYGQEGIPGKPRSGDHLGQAVALGDNLGCAGLFQMQAAFGAPGRDVKHKGRQRDDAGAVVVVPTTNLYGECKDATILDQSHELAGTPEAGDHVGAALGVLRYTEDVPGNGLGDRVLVGAPGEDWQGKKNAGIVQAGAAVPPGIVDPRAIPVSHSYRTSLTNSHGPRKNLRYGAVLAGELGI
;
A
#
# COMPACT_ATOMS: atom_id res chain seq x y z
N MET A 1 -8.44 16.88 8.89
CA MET A 1 -7.97 16.03 7.78
C MET A 1 -6.61 15.49 8.16
N PRO A 2 -6.48 14.18 8.32
CA PRO A 2 -5.35 13.52 7.67
C PRO A 2 -5.80 12.18 7.06
N LEU A 3 -4.85 11.39 6.59
CA LEU A 3 -5.03 10.08 5.94
C LEU A 3 -5.41 10.20 4.44
N GLN A 4 -4.55 10.86 3.67
CA GLN A 4 -4.25 10.42 2.30
C GLN A 4 -3.03 9.51 2.41
N HIS A 5 -3.21 8.30 2.93
CA HIS A 5 -2.15 7.29 2.94
C HIS A 5 -2.39 6.33 1.80
N ALA A 6 -1.41 6.17 0.93
CA ALA A 6 -1.42 5.15 -0.09
C ALA A 6 -1.27 3.78 0.59
N HIS A 7 -2.36 3.03 0.72
CA HIS A 7 -2.31 1.64 1.14
C HIS A 7 -2.60 0.75 -0.07
N ALA A 8 -1.52 0.20 -0.61
CA ALA A 8 -1.49 -0.70 -1.73
C ALA A 8 -0.97 -2.04 -1.22
N VAL A 9 -1.81 -3.08 -1.20
CA VAL A 9 -1.38 -4.42 -0.78
C VAL A 9 -1.69 -5.40 -1.89
N TYR A 10 -0.73 -6.28 -2.13
CA TYR A 10 -0.80 -7.38 -3.08
C TYR A 10 -1.90 -8.38 -2.65
N GLY A 11 -2.92 -8.57 -3.49
CA GLY A 11 -3.93 -9.60 -3.34
C GLY A 11 -3.69 -10.74 -4.32
N GLY A 12 -3.06 -11.83 -3.89
CA GLY A 12 -3.15 -13.07 -4.64
C GLY A 12 -4.61 -13.54 -4.64
N GLY A 13 -5.20 -13.79 -5.80
CA GLY A 13 -6.49 -14.46 -5.91
C GLY A 13 -6.34 -15.95 -6.18
N CYS A 14 -7.43 -16.59 -6.60
CA CYS A 14 -7.59 -18.03 -6.87
C CYS A 14 -6.73 -18.63 -8.02
N GLY A 15 -5.48 -18.19 -8.18
CA GLY A 15 -4.57 -18.63 -9.23
C GLY A 15 -4.73 -17.86 -10.53
N ALA A 16 -4.95 -16.54 -10.45
CA ALA A 16 -4.91 -15.65 -11.60
C ALA A 16 -3.48 -15.46 -12.11
N ASP A 17 -3.33 -15.37 -13.44
CA ASP A 17 -2.06 -15.13 -14.14
C ASP A 17 -1.57 -13.67 -14.01
N GLY A 18 -2.22 -12.88 -13.14
CA GLY A 18 -1.82 -11.51 -12.85
C GLY A 18 -2.45 -10.43 -13.73
N ASP A 19 -3.45 -10.69 -14.57
CA ASP A 19 -3.97 -9.69 -15.52
C ASP A 19 -5.36 -9.13 -15.10
N LEU A 20 -5.59 -7.82 -15.19
CA LEU A 20 -6.91 -7.16 -15.01
C LEU A 20 -7.84 -7.30 -16.24
N GLY A 21 -7.41 -8.02 -17.27
CA GLY A 21 -8.07 -8.27 -18.55
C GLY A 21 -7.60 -9.57 -19.22
N ALA A 22 -7.54 -9.56 -20.56
CA ALA A 22 -7.12 -10.71 -21.38
C ALA A 22 -5.76 -10.47 -22.10
N GLY A 23 -5.06 -9.40 -21.75
CA GLY A 23 -3.82 -8.97 -22.35
C GLY A 23 -2.62 -9.29 -21.47
N ARG A 24 -1.69 -10.11 -21.95
CA ARG A 24 -0.48 -10.48 -21.20
C ARG A 24 0.46 -9.28 -21.01
N GLY A 25 0.39 -8.60 -19.88
CA GLY A 25 1.34 -7.59 -19.43
C GLY A 25 1.00 -7.10 -18.03
N PRO A 26 1.86 -6.29 -17.39
CA PRO A 26 1.51 -5.69 -16.13
C PRO A 26 0.62 -4.46 -16.36
N GLU A 27 -0.27 -4.17 -15.42
CA GLU A 27 -1.04 -2.94 -15.39
C GLU A 27 -0.47 -1.98 -14.32
N VAL A 28 -0.96 -0.74 -14.29
CA VAL A 28 -0.76 0.20 -13.19
C VAL A 28 -2.10 0.81 -12.83
N VAL A 29 -2.60 0.49 -11.63
CA VAL A 29 -3.80 1.13 -11.07
C VAL A 29 -3.44 2.28 -10.14
N VAL A 30 -4.09 3.43 -10.36
CA VAL A 30 -3.94 4.65 -9.59
C VAL A 30 -5.29 5.11 -9.05
N GLY A 31 -5.40 5.25 -7.73
CA GLY A 31 -6.56 5.84 -7.09
C GLY A 31 -6.51 7.37 -7.13
N LEU A 32 -7.64 8.00 -7.46
CA LEU A 32 -7.76 9.47 -7.59
C LEU A 32 -8.92 10.02 -6.74
N PRO A 33 -8.86 9.86 -5.41
CA PRO A 33 -9.99 10.15 -4.51
C PRO A 33 -10.41 11.62 -4.47
N ASN A 34 -9.55 12.55 -4.90
CA ASN A 34 -9.81 13.99 -4.95
C ASN A 34 -10.40 14.48 -6.29
N THR A 35 -10.73 13.56 -7.19
CA THR A 35 -11.34 13.89 -8.49
C THR A 35 -12.78 14.36 -8.30
N ASN A 36 -13.19 15.39 -9.06
CA ASN A 36 -14.58 15.86 -9.15
C ASN A 36 -15.21 16.18 -7.78
N ALA A 37 -14.66 17.16 -7.06
CA ALA A 37 -15.09 17.53 -5.71
C ALA A 37 -15.04 16.33 -4.73
N ASP A 38 -13.92 15.63 -4.75
CA ASP A 38 -13.64 14.46 -3.93
C ASP A 38 -14.63 13.30 -4.11
N ALA A 39 -15.34 13.26 -5.23
CA ALA A 39 -16.18 12.10 -5.58
C ALA A 39 -15.34 10.85 -5.89
N GLY A 40 -14.16 11.07 -6.47
CA GLY A 40 -13.14 10.04 -6.66
C GLY A 40 -13.24 9.27 -7.98
N ALA A 41 -12.13 8.63 -8.35
CA ALA A 41 -11.97 7.81 -9.55
C ALA A 41 -10.84 6.79 -9.38
N ILE A 42 -10.78 5.82 -10.28
CA ILE A 42 -9.64 4.93 -10.51
C ILE A 42 -9.14 5.16 -11.92
N ASP A 43 -7.83 5.23 -12.12
CA ASP A 43 -7.20 5.25 -13.43
C ASP A 43 -6.35 3.98 -13.59
N VAL A 44 -6.64 3.19 -14.62
CA VAL A 44 -5.96 1.92 -14.93
C VAL A 44 -5.18 2.09 -16.22
N TRP A 45 -3.89 1.81 -16.16
CA TRP A 45 -3.00 1.79 -17.33
C TRP A 45 -2.59 0.35 -17.61
N ALA A 46 -3.09 -0.22 -18.70
CA ALA A 46 -2.72 -1.55 -19.14
C ALA A 46 -1.71 -1.52 -20.28
N THR A 47 -1.14 -2.68 -20.60
CA THR A 47 -0.16 -2.81 -21.68
C THR A 47 -0.72 -2.40 -23.05
N ASP A 48 -2.02 -2.58 -23.32
CA ASP A 48 -2.64 -2.28 -24.61
C ASP A 48 -3.61 -1.08 -24.60
N ARG A 49 -4.13 -0.69 -23.43
CA ARG A 49 -5.14 0.37 -23.27
C ARG A 49 -5.06 1.07 -21.92
N TYR A 50 -5.92 2.05 -21.69
CA TYR A 50 -6.16 2.63 -20.37
C TYR A 50 -7.66 2.80 -20.14
N ALA A 51 -8.07 2.87 -18.88
CA ALA A 51 -9.47 3.07 -18.49
C ALA A 51 -9.55 3.95 -17.24
N THR A 52 -10.53 4.86 -17.20
CA THR A 52 -10.87 5.58 -15.97
C THR A 52 -12.24 5.11 -15.48
N LEU A 53 -12.31 4.64 -14.25
CA LEU A 53 -13.54 4.17 -13.60
C LEU A 53 -14.00 5.19 -12.57
N THR A 54 -15.29 5.48 -12.56
CA THR A 54 -15.97 6.31 -11.56
C THR A 54 -17.22 5.59 -11.08
N LEU A 55 -17.74 5.93 -9.90
CA LEU A 55 -19.04 5.38 -9.47
C LEU A 55 -20.19 5.73 -10.43
N ALA A 56 -20.08 6.80 -11.22
CA ALA A 56 -21.07 7.15 -12.23
C ALA A 56 -20.96 6.30 -13.51
N SER A 57 -19.81 5.65 -13.76
CA SER A 57 -19.60 4.79 -14.93
C SER A 57 -19.87 3.31 -14.65
N LEU A 58 -20.14 2.93 -13.40
CA LEU A 58 -20.40 1.57 -12.97
C LEU A 58 -21.92 1.33 -12.83
N SER A 59 -22.35 0.09 -13.07
CA SER A 59 -23.76 -0.30 -13.07
C SER A 59 -24.41 -0.14 -11.70
N GLY A 60 -25.54 0.57 -11.62
CA GLY A 60 -26.34 0.62 -10.38
C GLY A 60 -25.69 1.37 -9.22
N THR A 61 -24.61 2.11 -9.47
CA THR A 61 -23.95 3.00 -8.51
C THR A 61 -24.21 4.45 -8.86
N ALA A 62 -24.04 5.32 -7.88
CA ALA A 62 -24.09 6.77 -8.06
C ALA A 62 -22.89 7.39 -7.34
N SER A 63 -22.39 8.48 -7.91
CA SER A 63 -21.27 9.24 -7.36
C SER A 63 -21.77 10.49 -6.67
N ALA A 64 -21.28 10.78 -5.48
CA ALA A 64 -21.51 12.02 -4.75
C ALA A 64 -20.18 12.71 -4.39
N ALA A 65 -20.23 14.03 -4.24
CA ALA A 65 -19.09 14.81 -3.78
C ALA A 65 -18.68 14.34 -2.38
N GLY A 66 -17.37 14.16 -2.17
CA GLY A 66 -16.82 13.65 -0.92
C GLY A 66 -16.81 12.13 -0.75
N ASP A 67 -17.35 11.33 -1.68
CA ASP A 67 -17.33 9.86 -1.59
C ASP A 67 -15.91 9.27 -1.49
N ARG A 68 -14.95 9.93 -2.14
CA ARG A 68 -13.52 9.56 -2.23
C ARG A 68 -13.31 8.15 -2.78
N PHE A 69 -14.07 7.76 -3.81
CA PHE A 69 -13.84 6.49 -4.51
C PHE A 69 -12.40 6.40 -5.03
N GLY A 70 -11.71 5.28 -4.79
CA GLY A 70 -10.29 5.12 -5.09
C GLY A 70 -9.35 5.62 -3.99
N ALA A 71 -9.84 5.85 -2.77
CA ALA A 71 -8.98 6.20 -1.64
C ALA A 71 -8.12 5.03 -1.13
N ALA A 72 -8.58 3.80 -1.36
CA ALA A 72 -7.82 2.56 -1.15
C ALA A 72 -8.16 1.60 -2.29
N VAL A 73 -7.15 0.90 -2.80
CA VAL A 73 -7.30 0.01 -3.96
C VAL A 73 -6.42 -1.21 -3.76
N THR A 74 -6.99 -2.39 -3.94
CA THR A 74 -6.23 -3.62 -4.10
C THR A 74 -6.75 -4.37 -5.31
N VAL A 75 -5.88 -5.20 -5.87
CA VAL A 75 -6.17 -6.07 -7.00
C VAL A 75 -6.21 -7.50 -6.48
N MET A 76 -7.25 -8.25 -6.82
CA MET A 76 -7.32 -9.69 -6.56
C MET A 76 -8.37 -10.34 -7.46
N ASP A 77 -8.16 -11.58 -7.86
CA ASP A 77 -9.22 -12.42 -8.44
C ASP A 77 -10.19 -12.88 -7.33
N VAL A 78 -11.30 -12.16 -7.17
CA VAL A 78 -12.31 -12.37 -6.12
C VAL A 78 -13.24 -13.52 -6.49
N ASN A 79 -13.55 -13.67 -7.78
CA ASN A 79 -14.56 -14.60 -8.29
C ASN A 79 -13.96 -15.95 -8.77
N CYS A 80 -12.64 -16.09 -8.71
CA CYS A 80 -11.86 -17.26 -9.08
C CYS A 80 -11.96 -17.64 -10.56
N ASP A 81 -12.11 -16.67 -11.46
CA ASP A 81 -12.18 -16.86 -12.91
C ASP A 81 -10.85 -16.69 -13.65
N ARG A 82 -9.77 -16.39 -12.91
CA ARG A 82 -8.39 -16.13 -13.36
C ARG A 82 -8.15 -14.74 -13.95
N ALA A 83 -9.15 -13.89 -14.02
CA ALA A 83 -8.96 -12.47 -14.24
C ALA A 83 -8.97 -11.74 -12.89
N ASN A 84 -8.13 -10.72 -12.75
CA ASN A 84 -8.10 -9.95 -11.53
C ASN A 84 -9.20 -8.89 -11.52
N ASP A 85 -9.77 -8.70 -10.33
CA ASP A 85 -10.78 -7.69 -10.04
C ASP A 85 -10.18 -6.53 -9.26
N LEU A 86 -10.89 -5.41 -9.21
CA LEU A 86 -10.53 -4.29 -8.34
C LEU A 86 -11.41 -4.26 -7.10
N VAL A 87 -10.80 -4.21 -5.93
CA VAL A 87 -11.50 -3.90 -4.68
C VAL A 87 -11.17 -2.47 -4.30
N VAL A 88 -12.19 -1.61 -4.29
CA VAL A 88 -12.04 -0.16 -4.21
C VAL A 88 -12.83 0.44 -3.06
N GLY A 89 -12.14 1.21 -2.22
CA GLY A 89 -12.73 1.95 -1.11
C GLY A 89 -13.28 3.32 -1.51
N ALA A 90 -14.40 3.70 -0.91
CA ALA A 90 -14.99 5.03 -0.91
C ALA A 90 -15.33 5.43 0.54
N PRO A 91 -14.33 5.71 1.39
CA PRO A 91 -14.51 5.90 2.83
C PRO A 91 -15.31 7.17 3.19
N GLY A 92 -15.50 8.10 2.26
CA GLY A 92 -16.31 9.30 2.48
C GLY A 92 -17.79 9.12 2.16
N ALA A 93 -18.16 8.02 1.49
CA ALA A 93 -19.53 7.75 1.09
C ALA A 93 -20.49 7.70 2.29
N ASP A 94 -21.73 8.14 2.06
CA ASP A 94 -22.82 8.09 3.05
C ASP A 94 -22.42 8.79 4.37
N HIS A 95 -22.03 10.06 4.26
CA HIS A 95 -21.56 10.89 5.38
C HIS A 95 -20.39 10.27 6.16
N GLY A 96 -19.44 9.67 5.43
CA GLY A 96 -18.27 9.04 6.02
C GLY A 96 -18.54 7.67 6.65
N ARG A 97 -19.72 7.06 6.51
CA ARG A 97 -19.90 5.63 6.85
C ARG A 97 -18.95 4.75 6.03
N GLY A 98 -18.69 5.17 4.79
CA GLY A 98 -17.78 4.49 3.87
C GLY A 98 -18.38 3.24 3.22
N ARG A 99 -17.86 2.89 2.04
CA ARG A 99 -18.26 1.73 1.24
C ARG A 99 -17.06 1.10 0.56
N VAL A 100 -17.18 -0.19 0.25
CA VAL A 100 -16.23 -0.91 -0.62
C VAL A 100 -16.96 -1.56 -1.78
N TYR A 101 -16.38 -1.42 -2.97
CA TYR A 101 -16.87 -1.94 -4.23
C TYR A 101 -15.90 -2.96 -4.79
N VAL A 102 -16.42 -4.06 -5.32
CA VAL A 102 -15.66 -4.98 -6.19
C VAL A 102 -16.09 -4.70 -7.62
N VAL A 103 -15.13 -4.36 -8.48
CA VAL A 103 -15.32 -4.18 -9.92
C VAL A 103 -14.73 -5.39 -10.61
N LEU A 104 -15.59 -6.23 -11.18
CA LEU A 104 -15.16 -7.42 -11.90
C LEU A 104 -14.65 -7.08 -13.28
N ASP A 105 -13.58 -7.74 -13.70
CA ASP A 105 -13.00 -7.63 -15.04
C ASP A 105 -12.98 -6.18 -15.55
N PRO A 106 -12.34 -5.23 -14.84
CA PRO A 106 -12.49 -3.80 -15.09
C PRO A 106 -12.13 -3.39 -16.52
N LEU A 107 -11.25 -4.16 -17.16
CA LEU A 107 -10.80 -3.93 -18.52
C LEU A 107 -11.53 -4.78 -19.57
N SER A 108 -12.49 -5.64 -19.19
CA SER A 108 -13.29 -6.36 -20.18
C SER A 108 -14.08 -5.41 -21.09
N ASP A 109 -14.35 -5.89 -22.30
CA ASP A 109 -15.18 -5.18 -23.29
C ASP A 109 -16.66 -5.14 -22.90
N GLN A 110 -17.05 -5.86 -21.84
CA GLN A 110 -18.39 -5.78 -21.27
C GLN A 110 -18.55 -4.45 -20.53
N LYS A 111 -19.40 -3.57 -21.06
CA LYS A 111 -19.71 -2.26 -20.46
C LYS A 111 -21.21 -2.11 -20.22
N PRO A 112 -21.61 -1.46 -19.10
CA PRO A 112 -20.79 -1.09 -17.94
C PRO A 112 -20.20 -2.30 -17.21
N ALA A 113 -19.05 -2.12 -16.54
CA ALA A 113 -18.43 -3.18 -15.75
C ALA A 113 -19.37 -3.65 -14.64
N THR A 114 -19.29 -4.93 -14.28
CA THR A 114 -20.08 -5.51 -13.19
C THR A 114 -19.49 -5.05 -11.86
N VAL A 115 -20.35 -4.54 -10.97
CA VAL A 115 -19.94 -4.05 -9.65
C VAL A 115 -20.83 -4.62 -8.56
N PHE A 116 -20.22 -4.96 -7.43
CA PHE A 116 -20.94 -5.35 -6.21
C PHE A 116 -20.45 -4.55 -5.01
N VAL A 117 -21.34 -4.28 -4.07
CA VAL A 117 -21.01 -3.61 -2.80
C VAL A 117 -20.70 -4.68 -1.76
N VAL A 118 -19.48 -4.67 -1.22
CA VAL A 118 -19.05 -5.63 -0.18
C VAL A 118 -19.72 -5.31 1.16
N GLY A 119 -19.85 -4.02 1.48
CA GLY A 119 -20.41 -3.58 2.74
C GLY A 119 -20.31 -2.08 2.94
N ARG A 120 -20.70 -1.63 4.14
CA ARG A 120 -20.61 -0.25 4.62
C ARG A 120 -20.28 -0.19 6.10
N GLY A 121 -19.76 0.94 6.57
CA GLY A 121 -19.59 1.20 8.00
C GLY A 121 -20.94 1.36 8.72
N GLN A 122 -20.96 1.00 10.01
CA GLN A 122 -22.17 1.03 10.82
C GLN A 122 -22.51 2.45 11.31
N ASN A 123 -21.49 3.27 11.55
CA ASN A 123 -21.61 4.63 12.09
C ASN A 123 -21.14 5.66 11.05
N GLU A 124 -21.71 6.87 11.09
CA GLU A 124 -21.16 8.01 10.34
C GLU A 124 -19.74 8.29 10.81
N GLY A 125 -18.87 8.70 9.88
CA GLY A 125 -17.44 8.82 10.16
C GLY A 125 -16.67 7.50 10.34
N ALA A 126 -17.30 6.33 10.23
CA ALA A 126 -16.60 5.04 10.35
C ALA A 126 -15.47 4.84 9.33
N HIS A 127 -15.59 5.47 8.16
CA HIS A 127 -14.63 5.41 7.06
C HIS A 127 -14.32 3.98 6.61
N PHE A 128 -15.35 3.12 6.53
CA PHE A 128 -15.20 1.76 6.00
C PHE A 128 -14.65 1.79 4.56
N GLY A 129 -13.59 1.04 4.30
CA GLY A 129 -12.86 1.08 3.04
C GLY A 129 -11.73 2.10 3.00
N ALA A 130 -11.31 2.67 4.13
CA ALA A 130 -10.15 3.56 4.19
C ALA A 130 -8.81 2.84 4.00
N ALA A 131 -8.73 1.56 4.35
CA ALA A 131 -7.62 0.66 4.06
C ALA A 131 -8.19 -0.68 3.59
N ILE A 132 -7.55 -1.29 2.60
CA ILE A 132 -7.94 -2.60 2.06
C ILE A 132 -6.67 -3.42 1.84
N ALA A 133 -6.69 -4.67 2.29
CA ALA A 133 -5.62 -5.62 2.05
C ALA A 133 -6.20 -6.99 1.69
N ALA A 134 -5.68 -7.60 0.63
CA ALA A 134 -6.10 -8.91 0.18
C ALA A 134 -4.95 -9.91 0.34
N ALA A 135 -5.23 -11.17 0.61
CA ALA A 135 -4.21 -12.22 0.70
C ALA A 135 -4.52 -13.35 -0.28
N GLY A 136 -3.44 -13.82 -0.90
CA GLY A 136 -3.35 -15.08 -1.65
C GLY A 136 -4.13 -16.22 -1.02
N PRO A 137 -4.70 -17.12 -1.82
CA PRO A 137 -5.40 -18.26 -1.29
C PRO A 137 -4.48 -19.11 -0.42
N VAL A 138 -4.95 -19.46 0.77
CA VAL A 138 -4.32 -20.44 1.67
C VAL A 138 -5.22 -21.66 1.73
N GLY A 139 -4.64 -22.86 1.56
CA GLY A 139 -5.38 -24.12 1.66
C GLY A 139 -4.45 -25.31 1.41
N PRO A 140 -4.85 -26.54 1.83
CA PRO A 140 -4.08 -27.73 1.53
C PRO A 140 -4.10 -28.00 0.02
N ASP A 141 -3.10 -28.71 -0.50
CA ASP A 141 -2.95 -29.08 -1.93
C ASP A 141 -4.22 -29.69 -2.56
N GLN A 142 -5.14 -30.22 -1.74
CA GLN A 142 -6.37 -30.91 -2.13
C GLN A 142 -7.66 -30.35 -1.45
N GLY A 143 -7.65 -29.13 -0.90
CA GLY A 143 -8.82 -28.48 -0.27
C GLY A 143 -9.24 -27.17 -0.96
N PRO A 144 -10.34 -26.53 -0.51
CA PRO A 144 -10.76 -25.26 -1.06
C PRO A 144 -9.70 -24.20 -0.75
N LEU A 145 -9.27 -23.48 -1.79
CA LEU A 145 -8.44 -22.30 -1.69
C LEU A 145 -9.27 -21.16 -1.07
N ILE A 146 -8.73 -20.52 -0.02
CA ILE A 146 -9.39 -19.42 0.70
C ILE A 146 -8.58 -18.15 0.55
N SER A 147 -9.09 -17.17 -0.18
CA SER A 147 -8.50 -15.83 -0.26
C SER A 147 -9.07 -14.95 0.84
N ASP A 148 -8.23 -14.14 1.48
CA ASP A 148 -8.68 -13.20 2.52
C ASP A 148 -8.82 -11.79 1.94
N LEU A 149 -9.85 -11.07 2.38
CA LEU A 149 -10.01 -9.65 2.15
C LEU A 149 -10.25 -8.95 3.49
N TRP A 150 -9.38 -8.03 3.83
CA TRP A 150 -9.42 -7.24 5.06
C TRP A 150 -9.77 -5.80 4.73
N ILE A 151 -10.76 -5.24 5.42
CA ILE A 151 -11.25 -3.87 5.19
C ILE A 151 -11.25 -3.10 6.50
N GLY A 152 -10.52 -2.00 6.54
CA GLY A 152 -10.46 -1.08 7.68
C GLY A 152 -11.63 -0.09 7.71
N ALA A 153 -12.12 0.19 8.90
CA ALA A 153 -13.04 1.27 9.25
C ALA A 153 -12.49 2.03 10.46
N PRO A 154 -11.39 2.79 10.28
CA PRO A 154 -10.63 3.36 11.39
C PRO A 154 -11.40 4.39 12.20
N GLY A 155 -12.41 5.06 11.63
CA GLY A 155 -13.23 6.01 12.38
C GLY A 155 -14.41 5.37 13.11
N THR A 156 -14.46 4.04 13.23
CA THR A 156 -15.58 3.36 13.89
C THR A 156 -15.59 3.66 15.38
N ASP A 157 -16.66 4.29 15.85
CA ASP A 157 -16.98 4.39 17.27
C ASP A 157 -17.45 3.03 17.81
N LEU A 158 -16.74 2.47 18.78
CA LEU A 158 -17.07 1.16 19.36
C LEU A 158 -17.87 1.25 20.65
N SER A 159 -17.82 2.41 21.32
CA SER A 159 -18.53 2.69 22.55
C SER A 159 -19.06 4.13 22.57
N SER A 160 -19.93 4.46 23.52
CA SER A 160 -20.31 5.87 23.75
C SER A 160 -19.25 6.64 24.53
N ALA A 161 -18.24 5.95 25.06
CA ALA A 161 -17.20 6.54 25.91
C ALA A 161 -16.03 7.07 25.08
N TYR A 162 -15.77 6.45 23.92
CA TYR A 162 -14.65 6.78 23.03
C TYR A 162 -15.15 6.84 21.59
N GLN A 163 -14.47 7.67 20.80
CA GLN A 163 -14.75 7.84 19.38
C GLN A 163 -13.52 7.41 18.59
N GLN A 164 -13.76 6.95 17.36
CA GLN A 164 -12.74 6.62 16.37
C GLN A 164 -11.70 5.59 16.87
N GLU A 165 -12.12 4.62 17.68
CA GLU A 165 -11.24 3.52 18.11
C GLU A 165 -10.82 2.67 16.90
N GLY A 166 -11.74 2.47 15.96
CA GLY A 166 -11.52 1.77 14.69
C GLY A 166 -11.86 0.28 14.71
N ALA A 167 -12.13 -0.27 13.54
CA ALA A 167 -12.46 -1.68 13.34
C ALA A 167 -11.89 -2.22 12.03
N VAL A 168 -11.76 -3.55 11.93
CA VAL A 168 -11.37 -4.24 10.69
C VAL A 168 -12.31 -5.40 10.42
N ASN A 169 -12.89 -5.48 9.23
CA ASN A 169 -13.69 -6.61 8.80
C ASN A 169 -12.85 -7.58 7.98
N HIS A 170 -12.97 -8.87 8.27
CA HIS A 170 -12.35 -9.97 7.54
C HIS A 170 -13.40 -10.70 6.72
N TYR A 171 -13.19 -10.72 5.42
CA TYR A 171 -13.98 -11.49 4.48
C TYR A 171 -13.13 -12.61 3.90
N THR A 172 -13.76 -13.73 3.58
CA THR A 172 -13.13 -14.80 2.79
C THR A 172 -13.88 -15.02 1.49
N SER A 173 -13.13 -15.23 0.41
CA SER A 173 -13.66 -15.84 -0.80
C SER A 173 -13.28 -17.31 -0.82
N THR A 174 -14.23 -18.19 -1.13
CA THR A 174 -13.98 -19.64 -1.27
C THR A 174 -14.24 -20.09 -2.70
N ARG A 175 -13.35 -20.91 -3.25
CA ARG A 175 -13.52 -21.51 -4.58
C ARG A 175 -14.64 -22.55 -4.56
N GLY A 176 -15.87 -22.13 -4.89
CA GLY A 176 -16.97 -23.04 -5.19
C GLY A 176 -16.69 -23.84 -6.48
N GLY A 177 -16.98 -25.14 -6.50
CA GLY A 177 -16.84 -25.96 -7.69
C GLY A 177 -17.68 -25.43 -8.87
N GLN A 178 -17.06 -25.32 -10.05
CA GLN A 178 -17.67 -25.01 -11.36
C GLN A 178 -18.63 -23.78 -11.36
N GLY A 179 -18.05 -22.58 -11.20
CA GLY A 179 -18.46 -21.35 -11.88
C GLY A 179 -19.88 -20.81 -11.65
N THR A 180 -20.15 -20.18 -10.50
CA THR A 180 -21.15 -19.08 -10.33
C THR A 180 -21.34 -18.60 -8.86
N TRP A 181 -20.30 -18.60 -8.01
CA TRP A 181 -20.44 -18.07 -6.65
C TRP A 181 -19.45 -16.94 -6.35
N LEU A 182 -19.93 -15.70 -6.47
CA LEU A 182 -19.39 -14.55 -5.74
C LEU A 182 -19.89 -14.66 -4.29
N GLY A 183 -19.02 -15.06 -3.37
CA GLY A 183 -19.33 -15.11 -1.95
C GLY A 183 -18.16 -14.56 -1.16
N LEU A 184 -18.16 -13.24 -0.91
CA LEU A 184 -17.35 -12.67 0.15
C LEU A 184 -18.14 -12.83 1.45
N ASP A 185 -17.80 -13.84 2.23
CA ASP A 185 -18.43 -14.11 3.51
C ASP A 185 -17.69 -13.33 4.60
N LEU A 186 -18.42 -12.50 5.37
CA LEU A 186 -17.87 -11.86 6.56
C LEU A 186 -17.59 -12.93 7.62
N VAL A 187 -16.31 -13.16 7.91
CA VAL A 187 -15.86 -14.12 8.91
C VAL A 187 -15.91 -13.49 10.30
N GLU A 188 -15.30 -12.31 10.45
CA GLU A 188 -15.22 -11.61 11.73
C GLU A 188 -15.03 -10.10 11.56
N THR A 189 -15.40 -9.36 12.62
CA THR A 189 -15.05 -7.94 12.79
C THR A 189 -14.14 -7.81 13.99
N LEU A 190 -12.91 -7.35 13.75
CA LEU A 190 -11.90 -7.09 14.75
C LEU A 190 -12.02 -5.68 15.31
N ARG A 191 -11.74 -5.61 16.60
CA ARG A 191 -11.64 -4.39 17.40
C ARG A 191 -10.25 -4.34 18.05
N PRO A 192 -9.77 -3.15 18.44
CA PRO A 192 -8.50 -3.00 19.13
C PRO A 192 -8.49 -3.72 20.50
N GLU A 193 -9.66 -3.89 21.11
CA GLU A 193 -9.83 -4.58 22.40
C GLU A 193 -9.24 -6.00 22.36
N THR A 194 -8.11 -6.16 23.04
CA THR A 194 -7.38 -7.41 23.22
C THR A 194 -6.96 -7.47 24.69
N PRO A 195 -7.07 -8.62 25.37
CA PRO A 195 -6.58 -8.75 26.75
C PRO A 195 -5.10 -8.34 26.85
N GLY A 196 -4.76 -7.47 27.79
CA GLY A 196 -3.37 -7.07 28.08
C GLY A 196 -2.97 -5.64 27.71
N VAL A 197 -3.85 -4.85 27.07
CA VAL A 197 -3.66 -3.40 26.93
C VAL A 197 -4.64 -2.71 27.89
N ASP A 198 -4.15 -2.34 29.07
CA ASP A 198 -4.87 -1.44 29.96
C ASP A 198 -4.85 -0.02 29.36
N SER A 199 -6.01 0.64 29.38
CA SER A 199 -6.31 1.98 28.85
C SER A 199 -6.66 2.06 27.36
N VAL A 200 -7.97 2.06 27.10
CA VAL A 200 -8.68 3.08 26.31
C VAL A 200 -7.83 3.78 25.24
N LEU A 201 -8.00 3.34 24.00
CA LEU A 201 -7.43 3.96 22.83
C LEU A 201 -8.45 4.97 22.27
N VAL A 202 -8.41 6.21 22.74
CA VAL A 202 -9.17 7.30 22.09
C VAL A 202 -8.50 7.59 20.75
N ASP A 203 -9.29 7.73 19.69
CA ASP A 203 -8.83 8.09 18.35
C ASP A 203 -7.72 7.17 17.79
N GLY A 204 -7.75 5.88 18.15
CA GLY A 204 -6.72 4.92 17.78
C GLY A 204 -6.62 4.62 16.28
N HIS A 205 -7.70 4.86 15.54
CA HIS A 205 -7.78 4.58 14.10
C HIS A 205 -7.31 3.15 13.75
N TYR A 206 -7.70 2.16 14.56
CA TYR A 206 -7.36 0.76 14.34
C TYR A 206 -7.91 0.29 12.98
N GLY A 207 -7.02 -0.24 12.14
CA GLY A 207 -7.35 -0.56 10.75
C GLY A 207 -7.10 0.58 9.76
N ALA A 208 -6.42 1.66 10.15
CA ALA A 208 -6.03 2.72 9.22
C ALA A 208 -4.95 2.29 8.22
N ALA A 209 -4.16 1.29 8.57
CA ALA A 209 -3.21 0.63 7.69
C ALA A 209 -3.40 -0.89 7.78
N LEU A 210 -3.33 -1.58 6.64
CA LEU A 210 -3.42 -3.03 6.57
C LEU A 210 -2.31 -3.55 5.66
N ALA A 211 -1.75 -4.71 6.00
CA ALA A 211 -0.91 -5.49 5.10
C ALA A 211 -1.09 -6.98 5.37
N THR A 212 -0.96 -7.79 4.32
CA THR A 212 -1.22 -9.22 4.36
C THR A 212 -0.12 -9.99 3.64
N SER A 213 0.13 -11.20 4.12
CA SER A 213 0.81 -12.26 3.38
C SER A 213 0.04 -13.57 3.63
N PRO A 214 0.28 -14.66 2.89
CA PRO A 214 -0.45 -15.91 3.11
C PRO A 214 -0.47 -16.32 4.59
N GLY A 215 -1.66 -16.30 5.21
CA GLY A 215 -1.86 -16.70 6.60
C GLY A 215 -1.47 -15.66 7.66
N ARG A 216 -1.16 -14.41 7.29
CA ARG A 216 -0.79 -13.33 8.22
C ARG A 216 -1.47 -12.02 7.84
N VAL A 217 -1.90 -11.27 8.84
CA VAL A 217 -2.37 -9.88 8.69
C VAL A 217 -1.72 -8.97 9.73
N LEU A 218 -1.30 -7.80 9.28
CA LEU A 218 -0.83 -6.69 10.10
C LEU A 218 -1.88 -5.59 10.06
N ILE A 219 -2.21 -5.07 11.24
CA ILE A 219 -3.25 -4.07 11.43
C ILE A 219 -2.68 -2.90 12.21
N GLY A 220 -2.55 -1.75 11.55
CA GLY A 220 -2.02 -0.52 12.13
C GLY A 220 -3.09 0.28 12.86
N ALA A 221 -2.70 0.86 13.99
CA ALA A 221 -3.45 1.87 14.73
C ALA A 221 -2.52 3.05 15.01
N PRO A 222 -2.13 3.83 13.99
CA PRO A 222 -1.06 4.82 14.10
C PRO A 222 -1.41 5.98 15.04
N ASP A 223 -2.70 6.28 15.20
CA ASP A 223 -3.14 7.41 16.00
C ASP A 223 -3.44 7.01 17.46
N ALA A 224 -3.25 5.72 17.78
CA ALA A 224 -3.34 5.19 19.13
C ALA A 224 -2.37 5.87 20.10
N GLY A 225 -2.89 6.19 21.28
CA GLY A 225 -2.07 6.54 22.43
C GLY A 225 -1.29 5.35 22.96
N TRP A 226 -0.10 5.61 23.48
CA TRP A 226 0.70 4.65 24.25
C TRP A 226 1.08 5.26 25.59
N ARG A 227 0.38 4.86 26.66
CA ARG A 227 0.45 5.53 27.97
C ARG A 227 0.13 7.03 27.79
N GLU A 228 1.03 7.93 28.19
CA GLU A 228 0.85 9.38 28.06
C GLU A 228 1.18 9.93 26.65
N ALA A 229 1.74 9.11 25.76
CA ALA A 229 2.13 9.53 24.41
C ALA A 229 0.95 9.39 23.44
N SER A 230 0.35 10.50 23.00
CA SER A 230 -0.74 10.49 22.01
C SER A 230 -0.21 10.20 20.60
N HIS A 231 -0.95 9.49 19.75
CA HIS A 231 -0.53 9.19 18.37
C HIS A 231 0.85 8.51 18.28
N ALA A 232 1.20 7.72 19.29
CA ALA A 232 2.44 6.96 19.31
C ALA A 232 2.35 5.73 18.38
N GLY A 233 1.16 5.14 18.31
CA GLY A 233 0.82 4.06 17.40
C GLY A 233 1.25 2.66 17.84
N PHE A 234 0.58 1.66 17.29
CA PHE A 234 0.96 0.25 17.40
C PHE A 234 0.50 -0.53 16.16
N VAL A 235 1.03 -1.75 16.02
CA VAL A 235 0.56 -2.73 15.02
C VAL A 235 0.16 -4.02 15.72
N LYS A 236 -1.02 -4.55 15.38
CA LYS A 236 -1.44 -5.88 15.79
C LYS A 236 -1.22 -6.84 14.64
N GLU A 237 -0.43 -7.88 14.89
CA GLU A 237 -0.25 -9.00 13.98
C GLU A 237 -1.18 -10.14 14.39
N ARG A 238 -1.83 -10.78 13.41
CA ARG A 238 -2.55 -12.03 13.62
C ARG A 238 -2.13 -13.07 12.60
N ARG A 239 -2.20 -14.34 12.99
CA ARG A 239 -1.85 -15.48 12.14
C ARG A 239 -3.00 -16.46 12.04
N ARG A 240 -3.16 -17.07 10.87
CA ARG A 240 -4.18 -18.08 10.61
C ARG A 240 -3.94 -19.32 11.47
N VAL A 241 -5.02 -19.91 12.00
CA VAL A 241 -4.98 -21.16 12.78
C VAL A 241 -5.31 -22.35 11.88
N ASP A 242 -4.49 -23.42 11.96
CA ASP A 242 -4.76 -24.76 11.42
C ASP A 242 -5.28 -24.83 9.97
N GLY A 243 -4.88 -23.89 9.10
CA GLY A 243 -5.34 -23.83 7.70
C GLY A 243 -6.83 -23.48 7.52
N GLY A 244 -7.55 -23.14 8.60
CA GLY A 244 -8.94 -22.69 8.59
C GLY A 244 -9.08 -21.19 8.34
N ALA A 245 -10.32 -20.67 8.25
CA ALA A 245 -10.60 -19.25 7.97
C ALA A 245 -10.31 -18.29 9.13
N THR A 246 -9.98 -18.79 10.33
CA THR A 246 -9.82 -17.96 11.54
C THR A 246 -8.36 -17.62 11.81
N PHE A 247 -8.15 -16.45 12.44
CA PHE A 247 -6.84 -15.97 12.85
C PHE A 247 -6.76 -15.89 14.38
N GLU A 248 -5.67 -16.36 14.99
CA GLU A 248 -5.41 -16.24 16.44
C GLU A 248 -3.96 -15.78 16.70
N HIS A 249 -3.54 -15.78 17.98
CA HIS A 249 -2.23 -15.33 18.45
C HIS A 249 -1.90 -13.86 18.13
N PRO A 250 -2.63 -12.89 18.73
CA PRO A 250 -2.32 -11.49 18.51
C PRO A 250 -0.96 -11.13 19.11
N PHE A 251 0.01 -10.75 18.27
CA PHE A 251 1.24 -10.10 18.71
C PHE A 251 1.09 -8.58 18.56
N LEU A 252 1.53 -7.84 19.57
CA LEU A 252 1.47 -6.39 19.59
C LEU A 252 2.88 -5.81 19.36
N TRP A 253 3.03 -5.10 18.25
CA TRP A 253 4.23 -4.35 17.91
C TRP A 253 4.07 -2.89 18.32
N SER A 254 5.06 -2.36 19.03
CA SER A 254 5.24 -0.94 19.27
C SER A 254 6.73 -0.64 19.41
N ARG A 255 7.08 0.63 19.63
CA ARG A 255 8.46 0.99 19.97
C ARG A 255 8.91 0.52 21.36
N GLU A 256 7.99 0.03 22.21
CA GLU A 256 8.35 -0.62 23.50
C GLU A 256 8.61 -2.13 23.31
N THR A 257 8.35 -2.70 22.13
CA THR A 257 8.62 -4.11 21.86
C THR A 257 10.12 -4.40 22.02
N PRO A 258 10.51 -5.42 22.81
CA PRO A 258 11.92 -5.77 22.98
C PRO A 258 12.64 -6.00 21.65
N GLY A 259 13.77 -5.30 21.45
CA GLY A 259 14.53 -5.33 20.20
C GLY A 259 14.16 -4.23 19.19
N VAL A 260 13.09 -3.47 19.43
CA VAL A 260 12.78 -2.26 18.67
C VAL A 260 13.42 -1.04 19.37
N PRO A 261 14.21 -0.21 18.67
CA PRO A 261 14.89 0.93 19.30
C PRO A 261 13.96 2.07 19.75
N GLY A 262 14.21 2.56 20.97
CA GLY A 262 13.57 3.74 21.54
C GLY A 262 12.39 3.41 22.45
N ASN A 263 11.58 4.42 22.76
CA ASN A 263 10.29 4.28 23.44
C ASN A 263 9.23 4.99 22.58
N PRO A 264 7.95 4.61 22.69
CA PRO A 264 6.86 5.33 22.04
C PRO A 264 6.80 6.79 22.52
N THR A 265 6.79 7.73 21.58
CA THR A 265 6.68 9.18 21.79
C THR A 265 5.47 9.74 21.05
N THR A 266 5.00 10.92 21.49
CA THR A 266 3.83 11.55 20.89
C THR A 266 4.11 11.86 19.42
N GLY A 267 3.23 11.43 18.53
CA GLY A 267 3.35 11.71 17.10
C GLY A 267 4.18 10.70 16.31
N ASP A 268 4.74 9.65 16.92
CA ASP A 268 5.54 8.64 16.20
C ASP A 268 4.77 7.97 15.06
N ARG A 269 3.47 7.77 15.27
CA ARG A 269 2.54 7.11 14.35
C ARG A 269 3.03 5.75 13.87
N PHE A 270 3.54 4.94 14.80
CA PHE A 270 4.00 3.59 14.51
C PHE A 270 2.87 2.74 13.92
N GLY A 271 3.11 2.13 12.76
CA GLY A 271 2.07 1.42 12.01
C GLY A 271 1.30 2.28 11.03
N ALA A 272 1.77 3.49 10.70
CA ALA A 272 1.13 4.36 9.71
C ALA A 272 1.24 3.82 8.28
N SER A 273 2.24 2.99 7.99
CA SER A 273 2.37 2.28 6.72
C SER A 273 2.85 0.85 6.98
N LEU A 274 2.36 -0.10 6.19
CA LEU A 274 2.61 -1.53 6.37
C LEU A 274 2.85 -2.20 5.01
N ALA A 275 3.81 -3.12 4.98
CA ALA A 275 3.98 -4.06 3.86
C ALA A 275 4.36 -5.43 4.43
N SER A 276 3.92 -6.49 3.75
CA SER A 276 4.09 -7.86 4.20
C SER A 276 4.29 -8.74 2.99
N SER A 277 5.40 -9.49 2.92
CA SER A 277 5.66 -10.43 1.84
C SER A 277 6.58 -11.54 2.33
N ARG A 278 6.22 -12.79 2.02
CA ARG A 278 6.92 -13.99 2.54
C ARG A 278 7.12 -13.87 4.07
N GLU A 279 8.34 -14.07 4.54
CA GLU A 279 8.73 -14.00 5.96
C GLU A 279 8.95 -12.56 6.46
N ILE A 280 8.88 -11.55 5.59
CA ILE A 280 9.27 -10.18 5.93
C ILE A 280 8.05 -9.29 6.09
N SER A 281 8.09 -8.45 7.12
CA SER A 281 7.16 -7.33 7.27
C SER A 281 7.89 -6.02 7.49
N LEU A 282 7.30 -4.93 7.00
CA LEU A 282 7.74 -3.57 7.22
C LEU A 282 6.67 -2.78 7.96
N ILE A 283 7.10 -2.02 8.96
CA ILE A 283 6.25 -1.16 9.78
C ILE A 283 6.84 0.25 9.78
N GLY A 284 6.16 1.18 9.11
CA GLY A 284 6.55 2.59 9.08
C GLY A 284 6.09 3.36 10.32
N ALA A 285 6.95 4.26 10.79
CA ALA A 285 6.67 5.21 11.87
C ALA A 285 7.24 6.59 11.45
N PRO A 286 6.54 7.30 10.55
CA PRO A 286 7.07 8.49 9.87
C PRO A 286 7.20 9.73 10.77
N GLY A 287 6.57 9.73 11.95
CA GLY A 287 6.70 10.83 12.92
C GLY A 287 7.73 10.57 14.02
N VAL A 288 8.55 9.52 13.88
CA VAL A 288 9.62 9.26 14.86
C VAL A 288 10.70 10.31 14.76
N ASP A 289 11.01 10.93 15.90
CA ASP A 289 12.17 11.80 16.04
C ASP A 289 13.47 11.00 16.04
N VAL A 290 14.45 11.43 15.22
CA VAL A 290 15.79 10.81 15.18
C VAL A 290 16.82 11.81 15.69
N GLY A 291 17.17 11.67 16.97
CA GLY A 291 18.10 12.58 17.65
C GLY A 291 17.49 13.95 17.89
N LYS A 292 17.81 14.94 17.04
CA LYS A 292 17.25 16.31 17.09
C LYS A 292 16.41 16.64 15.84
N ALA A 293 16.18 15.65 15.00
CA ALA A 293 15.43 15.79 13.77
C ALA A 293 14.00 15.32 14.05
N ASP A 294 13.10 16.28 14.24
CA ASP A 294 11.69 16.04 14.56
C ASP A 294 10.97 15.40 13.35
N ASP A 295 10.16 14.37 13.54
CA ASP A 295 9.44 13.68 12.45
C ASP A 295 10.35 13.20 11.29
N ALA A 296 11.60 12.81 11.60
CA ALA A 296 12.52 12.29 10.59
C ALA A 296 12.07 10.91 10.04
N GLY A 297 11.38 10.14 10.87
CA GLY A 297 10.77 8.87 10.51
C GLY A 297 11.69 7.67 10.65
N SER A 298 11.08 6.49 10.74
CA SER A 298 11.77 5.19 10.80
C SER A 298 10.93 4.07 10.20
N VAL A 299 11.59 2.96 9.85
CA VAL A 299 10.92 1.72 9.42
C VAL A 299 11.47 0.53 10.20
N LEU A 300 10.61 -0.19 10.91
CA LEU A 300 10.95 -1.48 11.50
C LEU A 300 10.73 -2.58 10.47
N MET A 301 11.74 -3.43 10.28
CA MET A 301 11.62 -4.70 9.58
C MET A 301 11.54 -5.83 10.60
N THR A 302 10.56 -6.72 10.42
CA THR A 302 10.45 -7.97 11.17
C THR A 302 10.61 -9.16 10.24
N THR A 303 11.09 -10.26 10.81
CA THR A 303 11.29 -11.52 10.08
C THR A 303 10.62 -12.67 10.83
N ASP A 304 9.92 -13.51 10.10
CA ASP A 304 9.30 -14.73 10.62
C ASP A 304 10.36 -15.79 10.93
N VAL A 305 10.30 -16.33 12.14
CA VAL A 305 11.14 -17.43 12.63
C VAL A 305 10.22 -18.50 13.21
N GLY A 306 9.84 -19.46 12.37
CA GLY A 306 8.82 -20.45 12.70
C GLY A 306 7.45 -19.79 12.89
N SER A 307 6.81 -20.03 14.04
CA SER A 307 5.49 -19.46 14.36
C SER A 307 5.55 -18.04 14.96
N TRP A 308 6.73 -17.43 15.03
CA TRP A 308 6.94 -16.12 15.65
C TRP A 308 7.47 -15.09 14.65
N SER A 309 7.13 -13.83 14.85
CA SER A 309 7.78 -12.68 14.20
C SER A 309 8.78 -12.09 15.19
N LEU A 310 10.01 -11.80 14.75
CA LEU A 310 11.02 -11.14 15.56
C LEU A 310 11.46 -9.81 14.91
N PRO A 311 11.80 -8.76 15.69
CA PRO A 311 12.45 -7.59 15.15
C PRO A 311 13.79 -7.98 14.50
N ASP A 312 14.05 -7.51 13.27
CA ASP A 312 15.31 -7.72 12.54
C ASP A 312 16.14 -6.43 12.56
N ARG A 313 15.67 -5.39 11.86
CA ARG A 313 16.36 -4.10 11.74
C ARG A 313 15.40 -2.93 11.84
N THR A 314 15.88 -1.80 12.35
CA THR A 314 15.14 -0.53 12.33
C THR A 314 15.94 0.50 11.55
N PHE A 315 15.36 0.97 10.45
CA PHE A 315 16.00 1.85 9.49
C PHE A 315 15.70 3.32 9.80
N THR A 316 16.75 4.13 9.81
CA THR A 316 16.70 5.60 9.81
C THR A 316 17.82 6.15 8.91
N TYR A 317 17.71 7.38 8.44
CA TYR A 317 18.84 8.01 7.71
C TYR A 317 20.10 8.03 8.59
N GLY A 318 21.22 7.55 8.05
CA GLY A 318 22.50 7.48 8.75
C GLY A 318 22.70 6.22 9.61
N GLN A 319 21.75 5.28 9.58
CA GLN A 319 21.83 3.98 10.26
C GLN A 319 21.49 2.84 9.30
N GLU A 320 21.84 1.59 9.66
CA GLU A 320 21.50 0.38 8.91
C GLU A 320 21.81 0.46 7.40
N GLY A 321 22.95 1.07 7.05
CA GLY A 321 23.42 1.19 5.67
C GLY A 321 22.77 2.32 4.85
N ILE A 322 21.81 3.08 5.41
CA ILE A 322 21.21 4.23 4.72
C ILE A 322 22.13 5.45 4.82
N PRO A 323 22.65 5.98 3.69
CA PRO A 323 23.56 7.11 3.72
C PRO A 323 22.86 8.43 4.07
N GLY A 324 23.65 9.40 4.55
CA GLY A 324 23.16 10.74 4.88
C GLY A 324 22.82 10.93 6.35
N LYS A 325 22.16 12.05 6.66
CA LYS A 325 21.71 12.40 8.02
C LYS A 325 20.19 12.55 8.03
N PRO A 326 19.54 12.22 9.16
CA PRO A 326 18.13 12.51 9.35
C PRO A 326 17.94 14.04 9.43
N ARG A 327 16.83 14.53 8.90
CA ARG A 327 16.39 15.92 8.96
C ARG A 327 14.94 15.97 9.41
N SER A 328 14.57 17.08 10.04
CA SER A 328 13.19 17.25 10.49
C SER A 328 12.24 17.22 9.29
N GLY A 329 11.14 16.50 9.40
CA GLY A 329 10.15 16.36 8.33
C GLY A 329 10.55 15.42 7.19
N ASP A 330 11.65 14.65 7.28
CA ASP A 330 11.98 13.66 6.24
C ASP A 330 10.84 12.63 6.05
N HIS A 331 10.11 12.29 7.13
CA HIS A 331 9.00 11.33 7.15
C HIS A 331 9.35 9.97 6.53
N LEU A 332 10.56 9.46 6.77
CA LEU A 332 10.95 8.14 6.28
C LEU A 332 9.98 7.07 6.78
N GLY A 333 9.48 6.23 5.88
CA GLY A 333 8.47 5.23 6.19
C GLY A 333 7.03 5.73 6.09
N GLN A 334 6.79 6.90 5.49
CA GLN A 334 5.44 7.36 5.14
C GLN A 334 4.74 6.38 4.21
N ALA A 335 5.49 5.75 3.30
CA ALA A 335 5.06 4.62 2.50
C ALA A 335 6.16 3.54 2.50
N VAL A 336 5.77 2.27 2.46
CA VAL A 336 6.71 1.13 2.42
C VAL A 336 6.25 0.10 1.39
N ALA A 337 7.21 -0.56 0.74
CA ALA A 337 6.93 -1.63 -0.22
C ALA A 337 8.01 -2.72 -0.17
N LEU A 338 7.64 -3.95 -0.54
CA LEU A 338 8.53 -5.12 -0.64
C LEU A 338 8.40 -5.72 -2.05
N GLY A 339 9.54 -5.95 -2.70
CA GLY A 339 9.61 -6.61 -4.00
C GLY A 339 10.99 -7.21 -4.24
N ASP A 340 11.08 -8.09 -5.23
CA ASP A 340 12.33 -8.75 -5.60
C ASP A 340 13.15 -7.84 -6.53
N ASN A 341 14.43 -7.65 -6.24
CA ASN A 341 15.37 -6.94 -7.14
C ASN A 341 15.00 -5.47 -7.48
N LEU A 342 14.37 -4.74 -6.55
CA LEU A 342 13.90 -3.36 -6.74
C LEU A 342 14.98 -2.34 -7.14
N GLY A 343 16.21 -2.50 -6.65
CA GLY A 343 17.31 -1.53 -6.84
C GLY A 343 18.66 -2.18 -7.20
N CYS A 344 18.78 -3.50 -7.06
CA CYS A 344 19.90 -4.28 -7.54
C CYS A 344 19.41 -5.67 -7.94
N ALA A 345 20.00 -6.24 -8.99
CA ALA A 345 19.65 -7.59 -9.44
C ALA A 345 20.48 -8.63 -8.68
N GLY A 346 19.81 -9.66 -8.16
CA GLY A 346 20.43 -10.84 -7.58
C GLY A 346 19.48 -12.03 -7.50
N LEU A 347 20.03 -13.20 -7.17
CA LEU A 347 19.21 -14.41 -7.00
C LEU A 347 18.40 -14.31 -5.69
N PHE A 348 17.08 -14.26 -5.81
CA PHE A 348 16.13 -14.24 -4.69
C PHE A 348 16.36 -13.09 -3.69
N GLN A 349 16.70 -11.89 -4.17
CA GLN A 349 16.91 -10.73 -3.32
C GLN A 349 15.61 -9.97 -3.12
N MET A 350 14.90 -10.26 -2.03
CA MET A 350 13.87 -9.36 -1.54
C MET A 350 14.52 -8.05 -1.12
N GLN A 351 13.89 -6.94 -1.50
CA GLN A 351 14.31 -5.59 -1.15
C GLN A 351 13.13 -4.80 -0.63
N ALA A 352 13.44 -3.82 0.21
CA ALA A 352 12.46 -2.93 0.79
C ALA A 352 12.64 -1.53 0.22
N ALA A 353 11.53 -0.85 -0.09
CA ALA A 353 11.52 0.54 -0.48
C ALA A 353 10.79 1.36 0.59
N PHE A 354 11.35 2.51 0.96
CA PHE A 354 10.82 3.43 1.97
C PHE A 354 10.66 4.82 1.37
N GLY A 355 9.45 5.36 1.42
CA GLY A 355 9.17 6.73 1.01
C GLY A 355 9.61 7.72 2.09
N ALA A 356 10.23 8.83 1.69
CA ALA A 356 10.57 9.98 2.51
C ALA A 356 10.12 11.27 1.80
N PRO A 357 8.79 11.51 1.71
CA PRO A 357 8.23 12.57 0.86
C PRO A 357 8.51 14.00 1.34
N GLY A 358 8.95 14.21 2.58
CA GLY A 358 9.42 15.52 3.06
C GLY A 358 10.93 15.70 2.92
N ARG A 359 11.62 14.77 2.24
CA ARG A 359 13.06 14.89 2.04
C ARG A 359 13.40 16.07 1.14
N ASP A 360 14.23 16.99 1.64
CA ASP A 360 14.84 18.03 0.83
C ASP A 360 15.83 17.45 -0.19
N VAL A 361 15.71 17.87 -1.46
CA VAL A 361 16.61 17.46 -2.55
C VAL A 361 17.44 18.65 -3.04
N LYS A 362 18.75 18.45 -3.22
CA LYS A 362 19.62 19.46 -3.83
C LYS A 362 19.70 19.27 -5.33
N HIS A 363 19.21 20.24 -6.09
CA HIS A 363 19.32 20.26 -7.55
C HIS A 363 20.02 21.53 -8.03
N LYS A 364 21.10 21.36 -8.81
CA LYS A 364 21.91 22.47 -9.37
C LYS A 364 22.30 23.55 -8.33
N GLY A 365 22.73 23.09 -7.15
CA GLY A 365 23.18 23.95 -6.06
C GLY A 365 22.08 24.65 -5.26
N ARG A 366 20.79 24.40 -5.55
CA ARG A 366 19.65 24.90 -4.79
C ARG A 366 18.94 23.77 -4.07
N GLN A 367 18.46 24.05 -2.87
CA GLN A 367 17.58 23.16 -2.13
C GLN A 367 16.16 23.25 -2.68
N ARG A 368 15.48 22.11 -2.72
CA ARG A 368 14.07 21.94 -3.05
C ARG A 368 13.42 21.30 -1.84
N ASP A 369 12.65 22.11 -1.12
CA ASP A 369 12.03 21.69 0.13
C ASP A 369 10.90 20.70 -0.17
N ASP A 370 10.83 19.61 0.60
CA ASP A 370 9.81 18.56 0.43
C ASP A 370 9.68 17.99 -0.99
N ALA A 371 10.76 17.98 -1.76
CA ALA A 371 10.78 17.36 -3.08
C ALA A 371 10.55 15.84 -2.97
N GLY A 372 11.08 15.23 -1.91
CA GLY A 372 10.89 13.83 -1.58
C GLY A 372 11.94 12.90 -2.18
N ALA A 373 12.01 11.68 -1.62
CA ALA A 373 12.92 10.63 -2.07
C ALA A 373 12.35 9.25 -1.72
N VAL A 374 12.95 8.20 -2.31
CA VAL A 374 12.73 6.80 -1.95
C VAL A 374 14.06 6.15 -1.59
N VAL A 375 14.11 5.44 -0.48
CA VAL A 375 15.27 4.64 -0.08
C VAL A 375 14.99 3.17 -0.37
N VAL A 376 15.81 2.51 -1.17
CA VAL A 376 15.75 1.08 -1.44
C VAL A 376 16.88 0.38 -0.69
N VAL A 377 16.55 -0.60 0.15
CA VAL A 377 17.50 -1.36 0.97
C VAL A 377 17.40 -2.86 0.72
N PRO A 378 18.52 -3.61 0.77
CA PRO A 378 18.46 -5.08 0.81
C PRO A 378 17.82 -5.58 2.12
N THR A 379 16.88 -6.52 2.03
CA THR A 379 16.30 -7.16 3.23
C THR A 379 17.09 -8.40 3.64
N THR A 380 17.73 -9.06 2.69
CA THR A 380 18.70 -10.13 2.92
C THR A 380 19.98 -9.80 2.17
N ASN A 381 21.10 -10.40 2.58
CA ASN A 381 22.37 -10.29 1.85
C ASN A 381 22.88 -11.70 1.53
N LEU A 382 21.99 -12.51 0.94
CA LEU A 382 22.39 -13.82 0.43
C LEU A 382 23.37 -13.57 -0.72
N TYR A 383 24.55 -14.19 -0.67
CA TYR A 383 25.58 -14.14 -1.73
C TYR A 383 26.32 -12.81 -1.95
N GLY A 384 26.03 -11.73 -1.21
CA GLY A 384 26.83 -10.50 -1.27
C GLY A 384 26.57 -9.61 -2.49
N GLU A 385 25.47 -9.81 -3.20
CA GLU A 385 25.16 -9.13 -4.47
C GLU A 385 24.59 -7.72 -4.25
N CYS A 386 23.80 -7.54 -3.19
CA CYS A 386 23.15 -6.29 -2.81
C CYS A 386 23.63 -5.84 -1.42
N LYS A 387 24.51 -4.83 -1.36
CA LYS A 387 25.14 -4.42 -0.09
C LYS A 387 24.72 -3.04 0.41
N ASP A 388 24.46 -2.11 -0.51
CA ASP A 388 24.27 -0.70 -0.17
C ASP A 388 22.83 -0.27 -0.42
N ALA A 389 22.34 0.61 0.45
CA ALA A 389 21.08 1.31 0.22
C ALA A 389 21.23 2.27 -0.97
N THR A 390 20.19 2.35 -1.80
CA THR A 390 20.11 3.31 -2.92
C THR A 390 19.05 4.37 -2.61
N ILE A 391 19.36 5.63 -2.90
CA ILE A 391 18.40 6.74 -2.77
C ILE A 391 17.97 7.17 -4.17
N LEU A 392 16.67 7.16 -4.41
CA LEU A 392 16.03 7.56 -5.66
C LEU A 392 15.32 8.90 -5.46
N ASP A 393 15.64 9.89 -6.30
CA ASP A 393 14.97 11.19 -6.36
C ASP A 393 15.00 11.75 -7.79
N GLN A 394 14.34 12.87 -8.08
CA GLN A 394 14.29 13.40 -9.46
C GLN A 394 15.57 14.13 -9.89
N SER A 395 16.56 14.27 -9.00
CA SER A 395 17.92 14.67 -9.34
C SER A 395 18.80 13.45 -9.66
N HIS A 396 18.41 12.26 -9.21
CA HIS A 396 19.16 11.02 -9.37
C HIS A 396 18.25 9.78 -9.40
N GLU A 397 18.30 9.04 -10.52
CA GLU A 397 17.56 7.79 -10.75
C GLU A 397 16.07 7.88 -11.07
N LEU A 398 15.37 8.98 -10.76
CA LEU A 398 13.98 9.17 -11.20
C LEU A 398 13.85 10.20 -12.34
N ALA A 399 12.69 10.21 -12.99
CA ALA A 399 12.40 11.12 -14.09
C ALA A 399 11.86 12.47 -13.58
N GLY A 400 12.00 13.51 -14.41
CA GLY A 400 11.56 14.86 -14.04
C GLY A 400 12.69 15.72 -13.46
N THR A 401 12.34 16.81 -12.82
CA THR A 401 13.27 17.70 -12.11
C THR A 401 12.69 17.95 -10.73
N PRO A 402 13.48 17.96 -9.64
CA PRO A 402 12.91 18.23 -8.33
C PRO A 402 12.45 19.69 -8.24
N GLU A 403 11.19 19.84 -7.89
CA GLU A 403 10.51 21.04 -7.44
C GLU A 403 10.17 20.94 -5.94
N ALA A 404 9.76 22.07 -5.35
CA ALA A 404 9.40 22.08 -3.94
C ALA A 404 7.97 21.55 -3.78
N GLY A 405 7.79 20.57 -2.90
CA GLY A 405 6.50 19.96 -2.61
C GLY A 405 6.05 18.88 -3.60
N ASP A 406 6.94 18.29 -4.39
CA ASP A 406 6.60 17.16 -5.27
C ASP A 406 6.21 15.90 -4.49
N HIS A 407 6.75 15.78 -3.28
CA HIS A 407 6.50 14.67 -2.36
C HIS A 407 6.74 13.30 -2.99
N VAL A 408 7.83 13.17 -3.74
CA VAL A 408 8.28 11.89 -4.32
C VAL A 408 8.37 10.84 -3.20
N GLY A 409 7.75 9.68 -3.43
CA GLY A 409 7.70 8.59 -2.45
C GLY A 409 6.52 8.70 -1.47
N ALA A 410 5.58 9.62 -1.67
CA ALA A 410 4.36 9.70 -0.87
C ALA A 410 3.46 8.46 -1.02
N ALA A 411 3.59 7.74 -2.13
CA ALA A 411 2.96 6.45 -2.38
C ALA A 411 3.97 5.53 -3.04
N LEU A 412 3.97 4.26 -2.66
CA LEU A 412 4.77 3.22 -3.29
C LEU A 412 3.87 2.07 -3.74
N GLY A 413 4.18 1.54 -4.92
CA GLY A 413 3.68 0.27 -5.42
C GLY A 413 4.85 -0.57 -5.92
N VAL A 414 4.58 -1.81 -6.28
CA VAL A 414 5.54 -2.67 -6.98
C VAL A 414 4.91 -3.07 -8.29
N LEU A 415 5.71 -3.11 -9.35
CA LEU A 415 5.40 -3.67 -10.65
C LEU A 415 6.16 -4.98 -10.77
N ARG A 416 5.45 -6.11 -10.74
CA ARG A 416 6.05 -7.44 -10.83
C ARG A 416 6.21 -7.88 -12.29
N TYR A 417 7.28 -8.64 -12.58
CA TYR A 417 7.49 -9.25 -13.90
C TYR A 417 7.37 -10.77 -13.81
N THR A 418 6.52 -11.36 -14.67
CA THR A 418 6.14 -12.80 -14.68
C THR A 418 7.27 -13.77 -15.06
N GLU A 419 8.43 -13.28 -15.46
CA GLU A 419 9.58 -14.12 -15.79
C GLU A 419 10.64 -14.07 -14.70
N ASP A 420 10.27 -14.26 -13.44
CA ASP A 420 11.22 -14.49 -12.34
C ASP A 420 11.83 -15.91 -12.44
N VAL A 421 12.43 -16.22 -13.59
CA VAL A 421 13.29 -17.38 -13.79
C VAL A 421 14.63 -17.03 -13.16
N PRO A 422 15.11 -17.80 -12.16
CA PRO A 422 16.42 -17.55 -11.57
C PRO A 422 17.50 -17.42 -12.65
N GLY A 423 18.11 -16.22 -12.77
CA GLY A 423 19.23 -15.95 -13.68
C GLY A 423 18.94 -15.20 -14.99
N ASN A 424 17.70 -14.75 -15.26
CA ASN A 424 17.44 -13.89 -16.43
C ASN A 424 17.52 -12.38 -16.15
N GLY A 425 17.63 -11.97 -14.86
CA GLY A 425 17.88 -10.58 -14.46
C GLY A 425 16.67 -9.64 -14.57
N LEU A 426 15.45 -10.16 -14.74
CA LEU A 426 14.22 -9.35 -14.74
C LEU A 426 13.69 -9.23 -13.30
N GLY A 427 13.97 -8.10 -12.64
CA GLY A 427 13.48 -7.81 -11.28
C GLY A 427 12.15 -7.06 -11.24
N ASP A 428 11.48 -7.10 -10.09
CA ASP A 428 10.37 -6.19 -9.79
C ASP A 428 10.85 -4.72 -9.86
N ARG A 429 9.91 -3.80 -10.04
CA ARG A 429 10.20 -2.36 -9.99
C ARG A 429 9.36 -1.67 -8.95
N VAL A 430 9.96 -0.73 -8.22
CA VAL A 430 9.20 0.16 -7.37
C VAL A 430 8.50 1.22 -8.24
N LEU A 431 7.17 1.31 -8.12
CA LEU A 431 6.38 2.42 -8.62
C LEU A 431 6.35 3.50 -7.55
N VAL A 432 6.69 4.72 -7.94
CA VAL A 432 6.86 5.87 -7.05
C VAL A 432 5.86 6.94 -7.43
N GLY A 433 4.95 7.24 -6.51
CA GLY A 433 4.04 8.39 -6.62
C GLY A 433 4.74 9.69 -6.22
N ALA A 434 4.53 10.74 -7.01
CA ALA A 434 4.92 12.12 -6.72
C ALA A 434 3.70 13.01 -6.94
N PRO A 435 2.77 13.10 -5.97
CA PRO A 435 1.47 13.75 -6.16
C PRO A 435 1.55 15.26 -6.31
N GLY A 436 2.66 15.88 -5.89
CA GLY A 436 2.92 17.30 -6.08
C GLY A 436 3.54 17.67 -7.42
N GLU A 437 3.95 16.69 -8.23
CA GLU A 437 4.69 16.95 -9.47
C GLU A 437 3.92 17.84 -10.46
N ASP A 438 4.63 18.81 -11.03
CA ASP A 438 4.19 19.59 -12.18
C ASP A 438 4.37 18.79 -13.48
N TRP A 439 3.33 18.65 -14.30
CA TRP A 439 3.42 17.89 -15.56
C TRP A 439 2.83 18.64 -16.75
N GLN A 440 3.61 18.76 -17.83
CA GLN A 440 3.25 19.45 -19.08
C GLN A 440 2.56 20.82 -18.86
N GLY A 441 3.12 21.62 -17.94
CA GLY A 441 2.62 22.96 -17.62
C GLY A 441 1.38 23.00 -16.72
N LYS A 442 0.94 21.86 -16.16
CA LYS A 442 -0.12 21.78 -15.16
C LYS A 442 0.50 21.59 -13.78
N LYS A 443 0.16 22.50 -12.86
CA LYS A 443 0.68 22.47 -11.50
C LYS A 443 0.10 21.33 -10.67
N ASN A 444 0.93 20.66 -9.89
CA ASN A 444 0.53 19.57 -8.98
C ASN A 444 -0.39 18.56 -9.69
N ALA A 445 -0.04 18.22 -10.93
CA ALA A 445 -0.76 17.22 -11.70
C ALA A 445 -0.60 15.84 -11.05
N GLY A 446 0.58 15.64 -10.46
CA GLY A 446 1.02 14.37 -9.91
C GLY A 446 1.43 13.41 -11.01
N ILE A 447 2.38 12.54 -10.67
CA ILE A 447 2.84 11.47 -11.55
C ILE A 447 3.07 10.17 -10.77
N VAL A 448 3.17 9.09 -11.55
CA VAL A 448 3.74 7.81 -11.15
C VAL A 448 4.94 7.53 -12.03
N GLN A 449 6.06 7.12 -11.45
CA GLN A 449 7.28 6.80 -12.18
C GLN A 449 7.91 5.52 -11.62
N ALA A 450 8.67 4.80 -12.44
CA ALA A 450 9.39 3.62 -11.99
C ALA A 450 10.80 3.98 -11.52
N GLY A 451 11.24 3.36 -10.42
CA GLY A 451 12.66 3.29 -10.09
C GLY A 451 13.41 2.51 -11.17
N ALA A 452 14.70 2.83 -11.36
CA ALA A 452 15.55 2.06 -12.24
C ALA A 452 15.81 0.68 -11.63
N ALA A 453 15.25 -0.38 -12.22
CA ALA A 453 15.79 -1.73 -12.01
C ALA A 453 17.00 -1.92 -12.94
N VAL A 454 17.93 -2.79 -12.55
CA VAL A 454 19.10 -3.15 -13.37
C VAL A 454 18.89 -4.50 -14.09
N PRO A 455 18.06 -4.63 -15.15
CA PRO A 455 18.15 -5.78 -16.04
C PRO A 455 19.16 -5.58 -17.19
N PRO A 456 19.88 -6.62 -17.61
CA PRO A 456 20.52 -6.66 -18.92
C PRO A 456 19.44 -6.75 -20.01
N GLY A 457 19.44 -5.84 -20.99
CA GLY A 457 18.67 -5.98 -22.24
C GLY A 457 17.36 -5.19 -22.38
N ILE A 458 16.97 -4.38 -21.38
CA ILE A 458 15.88 -3.41 -21.53
C ILE A 458 16.44 -2.09 -22.08
N VAL A 459 15.75 -1.50 -23.08
CA VAL A 459 16.17 -0.29 -23.80
C VAL A 459 16.17 0.96 -22.89
N ASP A 460 15.31 1.00 -21.88
CA ASP A 460 15.29 2.00 -20.80
C ASP A 460 14.90 1.35 -19.46
N PRO A 461 15.79 1.31 -18.46
CA PRO A 461 15.52 0.69 -17.15
C PRO A 461 14.41 1.37 -16.34
N ARG A 462 13.97 2.57 -16.73
CA ARG A 462 12.91 3.35 -16.06
C ARG A 462 11.57 3.32 -16.78
N ALA A 463 11.46 2.57 -17.88
CA ALA A 463 10.27 2.53 -18.69
C ALA A 463 9.16 1.64 -18.12
N ILE A 464 7.98 2.20 -17.89
CA ILE A 464 6.73 1.50 -17.58
C ILE A 464 6.08 1.07 -18.91
N PRO A 465 5.85 -0.24 -19.15
CA PRO A 465 5.18 -0.73 -20.35
C PRO A 465 3.66 -0.48 -20.25
N VAL A 466 3.13 0.46 -21.03
CA VAL A 466 1.69 0.78 -21.05
C VAL A 466 1.23 1.25 -22.43
N SER A 467 0.00 0.88 -22.81
CA SER A 467 -0.73 1.36 -24.00
C SER A 467 0.09 1.29 -25.30
N HIS A 468 0.68 0.12 -25.60
CA HIS A 468 1.57 -0.16 -26.73
C HIS A 468 2.85 0.68 -26.76
N SER A 469 3.27 1.23 -25.60
CA SER A 469 4.40 2.14 -25.47
C SER A 469 5.19 1.91 -24.18
N TYR A 470 6.36 2.53 -24.10
CA TYR A 470 7.21 2.57 -22.92
C TYR A 470 7.26 4.01 -22.41
N ARG A 471 6.90 4.25 -21.14
CA ARG A 471 6.85 5.59 -20.55
C ARG A 471 7.66 5.67 -19.27
N THR A 472 8.48 6.70 -19.10
CA THR A 472 9.23 6.92 -17.86
C THR A 472 8.35 7.43 -16.72
N SER A 473 7.22 8.06 -17.04
CA SER A 473 6.26 8.57 -16.07
C SER A 473 4.83 8.52 -16.63
N LEU A 474 3.87 8.28 -15.76
CA LEU A 474 2.43 8.33 -16.00
C LEU A 474 1.81 9.50 -15.23
N THR A 475 0.80 10.11 -15.82
CA THR A 475 -0.12 11.05 -15.15
C THR A 475 -1.54 10.57 -15.43
N ASN A 476 -2.56 11.40 -15.21
CA ASN A 476 -3.92 11.06 -15.61
C ASN A 476 -4.00 10.68 -17.10
N SER A 477 -4.69 9.58 -17.37
CA SER A 477 -4.84 8.99 -18.71
C SER A 477 -5.54 9.89 -19.71
N HIS A 478 -6.38 10.83 -19.23
CA HIS A 478 -7.05 11.84 -20.04
C HIS A 478 -6.26 13.16 -20.11
N GLY A 479 -4.98 13.14 -19.76
CA GLY A 479 -4.09 14.28 -19.73
C GLY A 479 -4.01 14.95 -18.34
N PRO A 480 -2.91 15.68 -18.07
CA PRO A 480 -2.66 16.22 -16.75
C PRO A 480 -3.72 17.26 -16.35
N ARG A 481 -4.13 17.20 -15.08
CA ARG A 481 -5.11 18.11 -14.49
C ARG A 481 -4.49 18.80 -13.30
N LYS A 482 -4.72 20.11 -13.19
CA LYS A 482 -4.18 20.90 -12.08
C LYS A 482 -4.70 20.38 -10.74
N ASN A 483 -3.81 20.20 -9.77
CA ASN A 483 -4.12 19.76 -8.40
C ASN A 483 -4.78 18.37 -8.30
N LEU A 484 -4.61 17.50 -9.30
CA LEU A 484 -5.19 16.16 -9.27
C LEU A 484 -4.50 15.23 -8.28
N ARG A 485 -3.29 15.53 -7.78
CA ARG A 485 -2.55 14.64 -6.88
C ARG A 485 -2.48 13.19 -7.40
N TYR A 486 -2.28 13.04 -8.70
CA TYR A 486 -2.15 11.73 -9.33
C TYR A 486 -0.97 10.95 -8.72
N GLY A 487 -1.12 9.64 -8.55
CA GLY A 487 -0.10 8.81 -7.90
C GLY A 487 -0.10 8.90 -6.37
N ALA A 488 -1.03 9.62 -5.75
CA ALA A 488 -1.18 9.64 -4.28
C ALA A 488 -1.72 8.32 -3.71
N VAL A 489 -2.33 7.48 -4.54
CA VAL A 489 -2.76 6.11 -4.20
C VAL A 489 -2.37 5.23 -5.37
N LEU A 490 -1.58 4.20 -5.10
CA LEU A 490 -1.21 3.18 -6.06
C LEU A 490 -1.87 1.87 -5.62
N ALA A 491 -2.23 1.01 -6.56
CA ALA A 491 -2.33 -0.41 -6.24
C ALA A 491 -0.97 -1.07 -6.46
N GLY A 492 -0.67 -2.10 -5.69
CA GLY A 492 0.41 -3.01 -6.03
C GLY A 492 -0.09 -3.95 -7.13
N GLU A 493 0.74 -4.16 -8.14
CA GLU A 493 0.44 -4.99 -9.32
C GLU A 493 1.61 -5.93 -9.61
N LEU A 494 1.53 -7.04 -10.33
CA LEU A 494 0.52 -8.06 -10.65
C LEU A 494 1.38 -9.10 -11.42
N GLY A 495 1.33 -10.38 -11.04
CA GLY A 495 2.11 -11.44 -11.71
C GLY A 495 2.53 -12.59 -10.78
N ILE A 496 2.01 -13.78 -11.06
CA ILE A 496 2.55 -15.10 -10.66
C ILE A 496 2.72 -15.91 -11.95
#